data_AF-A0A4D4KRC7-F1
#
_entry.id   AF-A0A4D4KRC7-F1
#
_cell.length_a   1.000
_cell.length_b   1.000
_cell.length_c   1.000
_cell.angle_alpha   90.00
_cell.angle_beta   90.00
_cell.angle_gamma   90.00
#
_symmetry.space_group_name_H-M   'P 1'
#
loop_
_entity.id
_entity.type
_entity.pdbx_description
1 polymer ?
#
loop_
_entity_poly.entity_id
_entity_poly.type
_entity_poly.pdbx_seq_one_letter_code
_entity_poly.pdbx_strand_id
1 'polypeptide(L)' 'MLQSRGILYAPDFCVNAGGLIFLEEQLLGQSAHAEARVRQVGVRVAEVIDRSRRTGVPTADAATELARARLRP' A
#
# COMPACT_ATOMS: atom_id res chain seq x y z
N MET A 1 -6.92 15.57 12.54
CA MET A 1 -6.59 14.34 11.78
C MET A 1 -5.70 13.44 12.63
N LEU A 2 -5.55 12.14 12.33
CA LEU A 2 -4.71 11.23 13.15
C LEU A 2 -3.24 11.72 13.26
N GLN A 3 -2.70 12.22 12.14
CA GLN A 3 -1.35 12.79 12.07
C GLN A 3 -1.15 14.00 13.01
N SER A 4 -2.15 14.89 13.14
CA SER A 4 -2.07 16.05 14.05
C SER A 4 -2.08 15.65 15.52
N ARG A 5 -2.39 14.39 15.83
CA ARG A 5 -2.32 13.79 17.16
C ARG A 5 -1.08 12.90 17.34
N GLY A 6 -0.14 12.90 16.39
CA GLY A 6 1.04 12.04 16.41
C GLY A 6 0.76 10.56 16.18
N ILE A 7 -0.45 10.20 15.73
CA ILE A 7 -0.82 8.80 15.49
C ILE A 7 -0.41 8.43 14.06
N LEU A 8 0.49 7.44 13.95
CA LEU A 8 0.85 6.83 12.68
C LEU A 8 -0.27 5.89 12.22
N TYR A 9 -0.88 6.22 11.10
CA TYR A 9 -1.96 5.45 10.49
C TYR A 9 -1.47 4.78 9.20
N ALA A 10 -1.64 3.46 9.10
CA ALA A 10 -1.47 2.73 7.85
C ALA A 10 -2.81 2.67 7.10
N PRO A 11 -2.89 3.14 5.83
CA PRO A 11 -4.15 3.12 5.08
C PRO A 11 -4.74 1.72 4.95
N ASP A 12 -6.03 1.59 5.26
CA ASP A 12 -6.78 0.33 5.27
C ASP A 12 -6.71 -0.41 3.94
N PHE A 13 -6.94 0.28 2.83
CA PHE A 13 -6.88 -0.28 1.48
C PHE A 13 -5.47 -0.75 1.08
N CYS A 14 -4.42 -0.22 1.71
CA CYS A 14 -3.06 -0.72 1.51
C CYS A 14 -2.82 -1.98 2.33
N VAL A 15 -3.14 -1.98 3.63
CA VAL A 15 -2.86 -3.13 4.51
C VAL A 15 -3.74 -4.34 4.19
N ASN A 16 -4.98 -4.12 3.73
CA ASN A 16 -5.93 -5.17 3.40
C ASN A 16 -5.75 -5.74 1.97
N ALA A 17 -4.80 -5.21 1.18
CA ALA A 17 -4.62 -5.58 -0.23
C ALA A 17 -4.19 -7.05 -0.45
N GLY A 18 -3.76 -7.75 0.60
CA GLY A 18 -3.26 -9.12 0.52
C GLY A 18 -4.25 -10.10 -0.11
N GLY A 19 -5.55 -9.99 0.19
CA GLY A 19 -6.56 -10.88 -0.38
C GLY A 19 -6.70 -10.74 -1.90
N LEU A 20 -6.68 -9.50 -2.40
CA LEU A 20 -6.74 -9.23 -3.85
C LEU A 20 -5.47 -9.72 -4.57
N ILE A 21 -4.30 -9.47 -3.98
CA ILE A 21 -3.01 -9.93 -4.54
C ILE A 21 -2.98 -11.47 -4.58
N PHE A 22 -3.40 -12.13 -3.50
CA PHE A 22 -3.44 -13.59 -3.46
C PHE A 22 -4.35 -14.16 -4.55
N LEU A 23 -5.56 -13.60 -4.70
CA LEU A 23 -6.53 -14.04 -5.69
C LEU A 23 -6.03 -13.81 -7.12
N GLU A 24 -5.40 -12.67 -7.42
CA GLU A 24 -4.78 -12.40 -8.73
C GLU A 24 -3.78 -13.51 -9.11
N GLU A 25 -2.88 -13.87 -8.18
CA GLU A 25 -1.90 -14.92 -8.42
C GLU A 25 -2.56 -16.29 -8.64
N GLN A 26 -3.71 -16.58 -8.01
CA GLN A 26 -4.50 -17.79 -8.32
C GLN A 26 -5.07 -17.75 -9.74
N LEU A 27 -5.66 -16.63 -10.14
CA LEU A 27 -6.28 -16.45 -11.46
C LEU A 27 -5.25 -16.53 -12.60
N LEU A 28 -4.01 -16.10 -12.35
CA LEU A 28 -2.90 -16.18 -13.29
C LEU A 28 -2.21 -17.57 -13.31
N GLY A 29 -2.66 -18.52 -12.48
CA GLY A 29 -2.02 -19.83 -12.34
C GLY A 29 -0.63 -19.78 -11.69
N GLN A 30 -0.35 -18.73 -10.91
CA GLN A 30 0.92 -18.43 -10.26
C GLN A 30 0.87 -18.63 -8.74
N SER A 31 0.06 -19.57 -8.25
CA SER A 31 -0.22 -19.76 -6.81
C SER A 31 1.03 -19.92 -5.94
N ALA A 32 2.13 -20.46 -6.49
CA ALA A 32 3.41 -20.59 -5.79
C ALA A 32 4.05 -19.24 -5.43
N HIS A 33 3.72 -18.16 -6.14
CA HIS A 33 4.23 -16.81 -5.88
C HIS A 33 3.32 -15.97 -4.96
N ALA A 34 2.12 -16.47 -4.64
CA ALA A 34 1.08 -15.70 -3.98
C ALA A 34 1.52 -15.13 -2.63
N GLU A 35 2.12 -15.95 -1.76
CA GLU A 35 2.62 -15.48 -0.45
C GLU A 35 3.73 -14.44 -0.60
N ALA A 36 4.69 -14.67 -1.50
CA ALA A 36 5.80 -13.75 -1.74
C ALA A 36 5.28 -12.39 -2.23
N ARG A 37 4.24 -12.40 -3.08
CA ARG A 37 3.58 -11.20 -3.59
C ARG A 37 2.80 -10.47 -2.50
N VAL A 38 2.07 -11.20 -1.64
CA VAL A 38 1.37 -10.62 -0.48
C VAL A 38 2.35 -9.96 0.50
N ARG A 39 3.53 -10.55 0.76
CA ARG A 39 4.55 -9.94 1.64
C ARG A 39 5.02 -8.56 1.16
N GLN A 40 4.91 -8.27 -0.14
CA GLN A 40 5.24 -6.95 -0.68
C GLN A 40 4.23 -5.85 -0.30
N VAL A 41 3.13 -6.17 0.37
CA VAL A 41 2.24 -5.17 0.99
C VAL A 41 2.99 -4.36 2.05
N GLY A 42 3.81 -5.01 2.88
CA GLY A 42 4.57 -4.31 3.92
C GLY A 42 5.55 -3.27 3.35
N VAL A 43 6.22 -3.61 2.25
CA VAL A 43 7.12 -2.70 1.53
C VAL A 43 6.37 -1.48 1.00
N ARG A 44 5.19 -1.69 0.39
CA ARG A 44 4.34 -0.60 -0.12
C ARG A 44 3.82 0.32 0.98
N VAL A 45 3.42 -0.25 2.13
CA VAL A 45 2.98 0.54 3.29
C VAL A 45 4.14 1.38 3.83
N ALA A 46 5.36 0.82 3.91
CA ALA A 46 6.55 1.57 4.31
C ALA A 46 6.84 2.75 3.36
N GLU A 47 6.73 2.54 2.05
CA GLU A 47 6.88 3.59 1.02
C GLU A 47 5.87 4.72 1.20
N VAL A 48 4.60 4.39 1.50
CA VAL A 48 3.56 5.39 1.79
C VAL A 48 3.89 6.20 3.04
N ILE A 49 4.33 5.55 4.11
CA ILE A 49 4.68 6.21 5.37
C ILE A 49 5.87 7.16 5.17
N ASP A 50 6.91 6.70 4.48
CA ASP A 50 8.10 7.50 4.16
C ASP A 50 7.73 8.72 3.29
N ARG A 51 6.87 8.52 2.28
CA ARG A 51 6.37 9.63 1.45
C ARG A 51 5.58 10.66 2.25
N SER A 52 4.64 10.21 3.09
CA SER A 52 3.87 11.07 4.00
C SER A 52 4.79 11.91 4.89
N ARG A 53 5.86 11.32 5.43
CA ARG A 53 6.86 12.05 6.22
C ARG A 53 7.59 13.12 5.41
N ARG A 54 7.97 12.83 4.17
CA ARG A 54 8.72 13.77 3.31
C ARG A 54 7.86 14.94 2.81
N THR A 55 6.58 14.71 2.52
CA THR A 55 5.71 15.74 1.94
C THR A 55 4.79 16.41 2.95
N GLY A 56 4.70 15.88 4.18
CA GLY A 56 3.85 16.40 5.24
C GLY A 56 2.35 16.08 5.09
N VAL A 57 1.95 15.35 4.03
CA VAL A 57 0.54 15.00 3.78
C VAL A 57 0.12 13.75 4.57
N PRO A 58 -1.17 13.57 4.87
CA PRO A 58 -1.68 12.34 5.48
C PRO A 58 -1.32 11.08 4.68
N THR A 59 -1.11 9.95 5.36
CA THR A 59 -0.73 8.68 4.71
C THR A 59 -1.74 8.19 3.66
N ALA A 60 -3.03 8.45 3.85
CA ALA A 60 -4.06 8.12 2.85
C ALA A 60 -3.89 8.92 1.55
N ASP A 61 -3.54 10.21 1.65
CA ASP A 61 -3.29 11.07 0.50
C ASP A 61 -1.99 10.66 -0.20
N ALA A 62 -0.93 10.40 0.57
CA ALA A 62 0.35 9.90 0.04
C ALA A 62 0.18 8.58 -0.75
N ALA A 63 -0.65 7.66 -0.24
CA ALA A 63 -0.99 6.41 -0.92
C ALA A 63 -1.78 6.66 -2.22
N THR A 64 -2.76 7.55 -2.18
CA THR A 64 -3.57 7.90 -3.36
C THR A 64 -2.73 8.52 -4.46
N GLU A 65 -1.84 9.46 -4.11
CA GLU A 65 -0.93 10.07 -5.07
C GLU A 65 0.05 9.05 -5.67
N LEU A 66 0.51 8.09 -4.87
CA LEU A 66 1.44 7.06 -5.31
C LEU A 66 0.76 6.08 -6.28
N ALA A 67 -0.49 5.71 -6.01
CA ALA A 67 -1.32 4.98 -6.95
C ALA A 67 -1.53 5.77 -8.25
N ARG A 68 -1.89 7.05 -8.17
CA ARG A 68 -2.03 7.92 -9.36
C ARG A 68 -0.72 8.00 -10.16
N ALA A 69 0.42 8.11 -9.51
CA ALA A 69 1.72 8.16 -10.18
C ALA A 69 2.01 6.87 -10.97
N ARG A 70 1.60 5.70 -10.46
CA ARG A 70 1.76 4.39 -11.12
C ARG A 70 0.77 4.15 -12.27
N LEU A 71 -0.39 4.79 -12.24
CA LEU A 71 -1.45 4.62 -13.25
C LEU A 71 -1.34 5.58 -14.43
N ARG A 72 -0.47 6.60 -14.36
CA ARG A 72 -0.21 7.48 -15.50
C ARG A 72 0.62 6.71 -16.54
N PRO A 73 0.30 6.85 -17.84
CA PRO A 73 1.03 6.19 -18.93
C PRO A 73 2.48 6.68 -19.06
#